data_AF-H2KZK2-F1
#
_entry.id   AF-H2KZK2-F1
#
_cell.length_a   1.000
_cell.length_b   1.000
_cell.length_c   1.000
_cell.angle_alpha   90.00
_cell.angle_beta   90.00
_cell.angle_gamma   90.00
#
_symmetry.space_group_name_H-M   'P 1'
#
loop_
_entity.id
_entity.type
_entity.pdbx_description
1 polymer ?
#
loop_
_entity_poly.entity_id
_entity_poly.type
_entity_poly.pdbx_seq_one_letter_code
_entity_poly.pdbx_strand_id
1 'polypeptide(L)' 'MSLYEPADGILETHVTWEDVEKDLQQSLGTRATFGENKRATNISDLKGFMSRIACLEPDWQNIEEGKELPSKFALKV' A
#
# COMPACT_ATOMS: atom_id res chain seq x y z
N MET A 1 13.00 -17.75 -7.43
CA MET A 1 12.52 -16.35 -7.39
C MET A 1 13.75 -15.46 -7.46
N SER A 2 13.93 -14.73 -8.56
CA SER A 2 15.03 -13.77 -8.71
C SER A 2 14.55 -12.40 -8.24
N LEU A 3 15.25 -11.78 -7.30
CA LEU A 3 14.93 -10.44 -6.79
C LEU A 3 15.10 -9.31 -7.84
N TYR A 4 15.61 -9.65 -9.02
CA TYR A 4 15.95 -8.72 -10.08
C TYR A 4 14.91 -8.62 -11.19
N GLU A 5 13.89 -9.48 -11.17
CA GLU A 5 12.80 -9.44 -12.13
C GLU A 5 11.68 -8.51 -11.61
N PRO A 6 11.21 -7.53 -12.40
CA PRO A 6 10.01 -6.77 -12.09
C PRO A 6 8.83 -7.73 -11.84
N ALA A 7 8.06 -7.48 -10.79
CA ALA A 7 6.87 -8.26 -10.47
C ALA A 7 5.60 -7.41 -10.56
N ASP A 8 4.43 -8.03 -10.60
CA ASP A 8 3.14 -7.34 -10.83
C ASP A 8 2.59 -6.58 -9.60
N GLY A 9 3.36 -6.50 -8.51
CA GLY A 9 2.95 -5.83 -7.28
C GLY A 9 3.16 -4.32 -7.30
N ILE A 10 2.99 -3.71 -6.13
CA ILE A 10 3.09 -2.26 -5.94
C ILE A 10 4.49 -1.79 -6.33
N LEU A 11 4.55 -0.83 -7.25
CA LEU A 11 5.79 -0.30 -7.81
C LEU A 11 6.72 -1.40 -8.36
N GLU A 12 6.18 -2.34 -9.14
CA GLU A 12 6.92 -3.45 -9.76
C GLU A 12 7.64 -4.37 -8.76
N THR A 13 7.22 -4.35 -7.49
CA THR A 13 7.74 -5.23 -6.45
C THR A 13 6.89 -6.48 -6.32
N HIS A 14 7.30 -7.40 -5.45
CA HIS A 14 6.52 -8.60 -5.14
C HIS A 14 5.43 -8.34 -4.09
N VAL A 15 5.35 -7.13 -3.53
CA VAL A 15 4.36 -6.77 -2.52
C VAL A 15 3.03 -6.44 -3.20
N THR A 16 1.99 -7.22 -2.91
CA THR A 16 0.67 -7.02 -3.50
C THR A 16 -0.21 -6.10 -2.65
N TRP A 17 -1.29 -5.60 -3.25
CA TRP A 17 -2.32 -4.86 -2.51
C TRP A 17 -2.95 -5.69 -1.39
N GLU A 18 -3.10 -7.00 -1.58
CA GLU A 18 -3.64 -7.91 -0.57
C GLU A 18 -2.71 -8.06 0.64
N ASP A 19 -1.39 -8.09 0.41
CA ASP A 19 -0.41 -8.17 1.50
C ASP A 19 -0.49 -6.90 2.37
N VAL A 20 -0.55 -5.73 1.74
CA VAL A 20 -0.66 -4.44 2.44
C VAL A 20 -2.01 -4.30 3.14
N GLU A 21 -3.10 -4.72 2.51
CA GLU A 21 -4.44 -4.66 3.11
C GLU A 21 -4.50 -5.52 4.38
N LYS A 22 -4.02 -6.77 4.32
CA LYS A 22 -4.00 -7.68 5.47
C LYS A 22 -3.16 -7.12 6.62
N ASP A 23 -1.98 -6.60 6.32
CA ASP A 23 -1.08 -6.01 7.34
C ASP A 23 -1.73 -4.78 8.00
N LEU A 24 -2.36 -3.90 7.23
CA LEU A 24 -3.06 -2.72 7.76
C LEU A 24 -4.33 -3.07 8.52
N GLN A 25 -5.11 -4.05 8.06
CA GLN A 25 -6.27 -4.56 8.81
C GLN A 25 -5.84 -5.09 10.18
N GLN A 26 -4.74 -5.82 10.24
CA GLN A 26 -4.18 -6.33 11.49
C GLN A 26 -3.63 -5.19 12.38
N SER A 27 -2.86 -4.27 11.81
CA SER A 27 -2.18 -3.18 12.53
C SER A 27 -3.14 -2.11 13.06
N LEU A 28 -4.13 -1.71 12.24
CA LEU A 28 -5.17 -0.75 12.60
C LEU A 28 -6.39 -1.41 13.26
N GLY A 29 -6.37 -2.75 13.37
CA GLY A 29 -7.45 -3.56 13.94
C GLY A 29 -8.78 -3.36 13.23
N THR A 30 -8.80 -3.12 11.92
CA THR A 30 -9.99 -2.79 11.11
C THR A 30 -10.38 -3.91 10.16
N ARG A 31 -11.66 -3.98 9.79
CA ARG A 31 -12.17 -4.83 8.70
C ARG A 31 -12.42 -4.06 7.39
N ALA A 32 -12.04 -2.78 7.36
CA ALA A 32 -12.13 -1.97 6.15
C ALA A 32 -11.23 -2.54 5.03
N THR A 33 -11.70 -2.44 3.80
CA THR A 33 -11.01 -2.94 2.60
C THR A 33 -10.62 -1.78 1.69
N PHE A 34 -9.63 -1.99 0.84
CA PHE A 34 -9.27 -1.02 -0.19
C PHE A 34 -10.34 -0.91 -1.27
N GLY A 35 -10.58 0.31 -1.73
CA GLY A 35 -11.55 0.59 -2.78
C GLY A 35 -11.04 0.28 -4.19
N GLU A 36 -11.94 0.45 -5.16
CA GLU A 36 -11.59 0.34 -6.57
C GLU A 36 -10.70 1.51 -7.03
N ASN A 37 -10.82 2.69 -6.39
CA ASN A 37 -10.01 3.87 -6.72
C ASN A 37 -8.69 3.93 -5.93
N LYS A 38 -8.18 2.80 -5.46
CA LYS A 38 -6.88 2.75 -4.78
C LYS A 38 -5.75 3.18 -5.71
N ARG A 39 -4.81 3.98 -5.21
CA ARG A 39 -3.70 4.54 -6.00
C ARG A 39 -2.37 4.33 -5.30
N ALA A 40 -1.35 4.00 -6.08
CA ALA A 40 0.04 3.95 -5.64
C ALA A 40 0.86 4.93 -6.47
N THR A 41 1.47 5.91 -5.80
CA THR A 41 2.34 6.90 -6.44
C THR A 41 3.77 6.70 -5.96
N ASN A 42 4.73 6.51 -6.87
CA ASN A 42 6.13 6.44 -6.50
C ASN A 42 6.63 7.83 -6.04
N ILE A 43 7.03 7.96 -4.78
CA ILE A 43 7.60 9.20 -4.22
C ILE A 43 9.12 9.12 -4.02
N SER A 44 9.72 7.95 -4.30
CA SER A 44 11.17 7.72 -4.26
C SER A 44 11.87 7.95 -5.60
N ASP A 45 11.12 8.08 -6.69
CA ASP A 45 11.68 8.24 -8.02
C ASP A 45 12.57 9.49 -8.10
N LEU A 46 13.76 9.32 -8.69
CA LEU A 46 14.81 10.34 -8.81
C LEU A 46 15.33 10.92 -7.47
N LYS A 47 15.10 10.26 -6.34
CA LYS A 47 15.58 10.72 -5.01
C LYS A 47 16.84 10.01 -4.50
N GLY A 48 17.37 9.04 -5.24
CA GLY A 48 18.60 8.31 -4.86
C GLY A 48 18.42 7.29 -3.73
N PHE A 49 17.18 6.93 -3.39
CA PHE A 49 16.92 5.82 -2.48
C PHE A 49 17.10 4.49 -3.22
N MET A 50 17.77 3.53 -2.57
CA MET A 50 17.78 2.13 -3.04
C MET A 50 16.44 1.42 -2.81
N SER A 51 15.61 1.93 -1.88
CA SER A 51 14.26 1.43 -1.60
C SER A 51 13.21 2.10 -2.49
N ARG A 52 12.13 1.39 -2.81
CA ARG A 52 10.97 1.95 -3.51
C ARG A 52 9.95 2.42 -2.46
N ILE A 53 9.61 3.71 -2.49
CA ILE A 53 8.62 4.29 -1.58
C ILE A 53 7.37 4.68 -2.37
N ALA A 54 6.23 4.09 -2.01
CA ALA A 54 4.92 4.38 -2.57
C ALA A 54 4.10 5.24 -1.59
N CYS A 55 3.53 6.33 -2.07
CA CYS A 55 2.39 6.97 -1.42
C CYS A 55 1.13 6.22 -1.83
N LEU A 56 0.50 5.53 -0.89
CA LEU A 56 -0.71 4.76 -1.09
C LEU A 56 -1.93 5.55 -0.64
N GLU A 57 -2.93 5.58 -1.51
CA GLU A 57 -4.27 6.10 -1.26
C GLU A 57 -5.21 4.89 -1.33
N PRO A 58 -5.62 4.30 -0.19
CA PRO A 58 -6.34 3.03 -0.15
C PRO A 58 -7.81 3.10 -0.56
N ASP A 59 -8.42 4.30 -0.60
CA ASP A 59 -9.85 4.48 -0.86
C ASP A 59 -10.73 3.57 0.03
N TRP A 60 -10.52 3.64 1.34
CA TRP A 60 -11.13 2.73 2.32
C TRP A 60 -12.65 2.60 2.17
N GLN A 61 -13.13 1.37 2.11
CA GLN A 61 -14.55 1.00 2.09
C GLN A 61 -14.92 0.25 3.36
N ASN A 62 -16.20 0.28 3.72
CA ASN A 62 -16.74 -0.42 4.90
C ASN A 62 -16.06 -0.01 6.22
N ILE A 63 -15.75 1.28 6.40
CA ILE A 63 -15.16 1.79 7.63
C ILE A 63 -16.17 1.61 8.78
N GLU A 64 -15.74 0.94 9.84
CA GLU A 64 -16.53 0.72 11.04
C GLU A 64 -16.86 2.06 11.73
N GLU A 65 -18.07 2.19 12.28
CA GLU A 65 -18.48 3.40 13.00
C GLU A 65 -17.50 3.72 14.14
N GLY A 66 -17.01 4.97 14.16
CA GLY A 66 -16.07 5.45 15.17
C GLY A 66 -14.59 5.13 14.90
N LYS A 67 -14.24 4.50 13.77
CA LYS A 67 -12.84 4.35 13.35
C LYS A 67 -12.41 5.45 12.39
N GLU A 68 -11.26 6.03 12.69
CA GLU A 68 -10.55 6.92 11.79
C GLU A 68 -9.39 6.16 11.14
N LEU A 69 -9.43 6.03 9.81
CA LEU A 69 -8.38 5.37 9.04
C LEU A 69 -7.61 6.42 8.22
N PRO A 70 -6.30 6.22 7.99
CA PRO A 70 -5.50 7.16 7.22
C PRO A 70 -5.96 7.19 5.76
N SER A 71 -6.25 8.39 5.24
CA SER A 71 -6.62 8.58 3.83
C SER A 71 -5.46 8.36 2.86
N LYS A 72 -4.22 8.46 3.37
CA LYS A 72 -2.98 8.23 2.62
C LYS A 72 -1.86 7.85 3.57
N PHE A 73 -0.95 6.99 3.13
CA PHE A 73 0.20 6.55 3.92
C PHE A 73 1.39 6.21 3.00
N ALA A 74 2.59 6.17 3.57
CA ALA A 74 3.78 5.77 2.86
C ALA A 74 4.06 4.29 3.09
N LEU A 75 4.20 3.53 2.01
CA LEU A 75 4.72 2.17 2.00
C LEU A 75 6.18 2.23 1.54
N LYS A 76 7.10 1.68 2.34
CA LYS A 76 8.50 1.51 1.96
C LYS A 76 8.76 0.03 1.72
N VAL A 77 9.19 -0.29 0.49
CA VAL A 77 9.52 -1.64 0.03
C VAL A 77 10.99 -1.72 -0.36
#